data_AF-A0A7W1CTS1-F1
#
_entry.id   AF-A0A7W1CTS1-F1
#
_cell.length_a   1.000
_cell.length_b   1.000
_cell.length_c   1.000
_cell.angle_alpha   90.00
_cell.angle_beta   90.00
_cell.angle_gamma   90.00
#
_symmetry.space_group_name_H-M   'P 1'
#
loop_
_entity.id
_entity.type
_entity.pdbx_description
1 polymer ?
#
loop_
_entity_poly.entity_id
_entity_poly.type
_entity_poly.pdbx_seq_one_letter_code
_entity_poly.pdbx_strand_id
1 'polypeptide(L)'
;MNDLDHHLACTWRLNNISLSGMAITSASLTFTNISNWDTNPNVLHMHLLDTAINPGVASFVDDPTGSVPVVELTDDFISTRYHGDSKWLVKKGTGDTFLADKSFTTTSVNYTYNFTASQLQTGLVILRRTATLPSVSIPTATSSTTASSSP
;
A
#
# COMPACT_ATOMS: atom_id res chain seq x y z
N MET A 1 10.60 14.48 0.66
CA MET A 1 11.03 13.68 1.83
C MET A 1 10.79 12.24 1.43
N ASN A 2 11.85 11.59 0.98
CA ASN A 2 11.81 10.46 0.03
C ASN A 2 12.34 9.15 0.63
N ASP A 3 12.32 9.07 1.96
CA ASP A 3 13.33 8.29 2.64
C ASP A 3 12.67 7.20 3.50
N LEU A 4 13.00 5.94 3.20
CA LEU A 4 12.73 4.79 4.07
C LEU A 4 13.78 4.83 5.18
N ASP A 5 13.42 5.36 6.34
CA ASP A 5 14.29 5.26 7.53
C ASP A 5 13.55 4.90 8.80
N HIS A 6 12.40 5.51 9.10
CA HIS A 6 12.01 5.55 10.51
C HIS A 6 10.51 5.37 10.72
N HIS A 7 10.20 4.29 11.44
CA HIS A 7 9.06 4.14 12.35
C HIS A 7 7.68 4.52 11.80
N LEU A 8 7.40 4.30 10.52
CA LEU A 8 6.17 4.81 9.91
C LEU A 8 5.36 3.72 9.22
N ALA A 9 4.19 3.44 9.80
CA ALA A 9 3.11 2.78 9.10
C ALA A 9 2.24 3.83 8.42
N CYS A 10 1.80 3.56 7.19
CA CYS A 10 0.92 4.43 6.43
C CYS A 10 -0.20 3.59 5.84
N THR A 11 -1.42 4.12 5.86
CA THR A 11 -2.57 3.55 5.14
C THR A 11 -3.15 4.57 4.19
N TRP A 12 -3.51 4.11 3.00
CA TRP A 12 -4.34 4.83 2.06
C TRP A 12 -5.66 4.11 1.84
N ARG A 13 -6.75 4.82 2.09
CA ARG A 13 -8.08 4.34 1.82
C ARG A 13 -8.67 5.11 0.65
N LEU A 14 -8.81 4.41 -0.47
CA LEU A 14 -9.57 4.89 -1.60
C LEU A 14 -11.06 4.64 -1.33
N ASN A 15 -11.84 5.70 -1.23
CA ASN A 15 -13.29 5.64 -1.06
C ASN A 15 -14.00 6.10 -2.33
N ASN A 16 -15.29 5.78 -2.42
CA ASN A 16 -16.20 6.28 -3.48
C ASN A 16 -15.79 5.87 -4.90
N ILE A 17 -15.09 4.74 -5.05
CA ILE A 17 -14.88 4.13 -6.36
C ILE A 17 -16.16 3.36 -6.73
N SER A 18 -16.92 3.85 -7.71
CA SER A 18 -18.05 3.11 -8.26
C SER A 18 -17.56 2.07 -9.26
N LEU A 19 -17.73 0.79 -8.92
CA LEU A 19 -17.40 -0.35 -9.78
C LEU A 19 -18.65 -1.04 -10.33
N SER A 20 -19.81 -0.36 -10.35
CA SER A 20 -21.07 -1.00 -10.74
C SER A 20 -20.98 -1.61 -12.14
N GLY A 21 -21.08 -2.94 -12.21
CA GLY A 21 -20.96 -3.72 -13.45
C GLY A 21 -19.55 -3.80 -14.04
N MET A 22 -18.52 -3.27 -13.36
CA MET A 22 -17.13 -3.27 -13.81
C MET A 22 -16.27 -4.19 -12.96
N ALA A 23 -15.47 -5.02 -13.60
CA ALA A 23 -14.43 -5.80 -12.94
C ALA A 23 -13.09 -5.06 -13.04
N ILE A 24 -12.38 -4.90 -11.93
CA ILE A 24 -10.99 -4.44 -11.96
C ILE A 24 -10.14 -5.60 -12.48
N THR A 25 -9.54 -5.44 -13.66
CA THR A 25 -8.70 -6.46 -14.30
C THR A 25 -7.22 -6.27 -14.00
N SER A 26 -6.80 -5.04 -13.70
CA SER A 26 -5.46 -4.71 -13.27
C SER A 26 -5.44 -3.43 -12.44
N ALA A 27 -4.45 -3.33 -11.56
CA ALA A 27 -4.07 -2.11 -10.88
C ALA A 27 -2.55 -2.13 -10.69
N SER A 28 -1.96 -0.95 -10.54
CA SER A 28 -0.58 -0.81 -10.12
C SER A 28 -0.43 0.33 -9.13
N LEU A 29 0.58 0.22 -8.29
CA LEU A 29 1.06 1.32 -7.46
C LEU A 29 2.48 1.65 -7.85
N THR A 30 2.72 2.93 -8.10
CA THR A 30 4.06 3.44 -8.41
C THR A 30 4.56 4.38 -7.34
N PHE A 31 5.61 3.97 -6.64
CA PHE A 31 6.44 4.83 -5.82
C PHE A 31 7.42 5.59 -6.69
N THR A 32 7.40 6.91 -6.60
CA THR A 32 8.36 7.78 -7.30
C THR A 32 9.48 8.20 -6.37
N ASN A 33 10.72 8.16 -6.87
CA ASN A 33 11.94 8.57 -6.18
C ASN A 33 12.08 7.97 -4.76
N ILE A 34 11.89 6.66 -4.61
CA ILE A 34 12.04 5.97 -3.33
C ILE A 34 13.47 5.47 -3.14
N SER A 35 14.04 5.68 -1.96
CA SER A 35 15.36 5.20 -1.52
C SER A 35 15.39 4.93 -0.02
N ASN A 36 16.39 4.18 0.43
CA ASN A 36 16.77 4.18 1.84
C ASN A 36 17.36 5.54 2.20
N TRP A 37 17.12 5.98 3.43
CA TRP A 37 17.75 7.19 3.97
C TRP A 37 19.26 7.05 4.12
N ASP A 38 19.72 5.89 4.58
CA ASP A 38 21.13 5.60 4.80
C ASP A 38 21.53 4.24 4.23
N THR A 39 22.75 3.80 4.57
CA THR A 39 23.30 2.54 4.10
C THR A 39 22.81 1.33 4.89
N ASN A 40 22.02 1.51 5.94
CA ASN A 40 21.44 0.40 6.69
C ASN A 40 20.32 -0.26 5.87
N PRO A 41 20.09 -1.57 6.06
CA PRO A 41 18.98 -2.26 5.43
C PRO A 41 17.65 -1.67 5.89
N ASN A 42 16.80 -1.28 4.93
CA ASN A 42 15.42 -0.88 5.16
C ASN A 42 14.49 -1.76 4.31
N VAL A 43 13.26 -2.00 4.79
CA VAL A 43 12.25 -2.82 4.10
C VAL A 43 10.94 -2.07 4.04
N LEU A 44 10.40 -1.93 2.84
CA LEU A 44 9.03 -1.55 2.59
C LEU A 44 8.15 -2.81 2.62
N HIS A 45 7.33 -2.96 3.66
CA HIS A 45 6.26 -3.96 3.69
C HIS A 45 4.99 -3.40 3.06
N MET A 46 4.36 -4.14 2.15
CA MET A 46 3.13 -3.72 1.48
C MET A 46 2.00 -4.69 1.76
N HIS A 47 0.84 -4.14 2.13
CA HIS A 47 -0.32 -4.89 2.62
C HIS A 47 -1.59 -4.35 2.00
N LEU A 48 -2.41 -5.24 1.47
CA LEU A 48 -3.75 -4.98 0.97
C LEU A 48 -4.77 -5.18 2.09
N LEU A 49 -5.53 -4.14 2.43
CA LEU A 49 -6.45 -4.16 3.57
C LEU A 49 -7.90 -3.96 3.13
N ASP A 50 -8.83 -4.78 3.63
CA ASP A 50 -10.25 -4.65 3.28
C ASP A 50 -10.86 -3.32 3.77
N THR A 51 -10.38 -2.81 4.91
CA THR A 51 -10.80 -1.51 5.47
C THR A 51 -9.74 -0.92 6.40
N ALA A 52 -9.15 0.21 6.03
CA ALA A 52 -8.45 1.10 6.97
C ALA A 52 -9.45 1.98 7.75
N ILE A 53 -9.06 2.37 8.96
CA ILE A 53 -9.89 3.20 9.85
C ILE A 53 -10.17 4.57 9.20
N ASN A 54 -9.13 5.20 8.69
CA ASN A 54 -9.18 6.59 8.24
C ASN A 54 -9.48 6.67 6.73
N PRO A 55 -10.37 7.58 6.27
CA PRO A 55 -10.50 7.89 4.86
C PRO A 55 -9.25 8.61 4.33
N GLY A 56 -8.90 8.40 3.06
CA GLY A 56 -7.74 9.06 2.48
C GLY A 56 -6.42 8.53 3.06
N VAL A 57 -5.49 9.43 3.37
CA VAL A 57 -4.15 9.07 3.86
C VAL A 57 -4.06 9.25 5.38
N ALA A 58 -3.56 8.23 6.08
CA ALA A 58 -3.23 8.32 7.49
C ALA A 58 -1.90 7.61 7.77
N SER A 59 -1.16 8.10 8.76
CA SER A 59 0.10 7.52 9.20
C SER A 59 0.11 7.33 10.71
N PHE A 60 0.89 6.34 11.14
CA PHE A 60 1.16 6.01 12.53
C PHE A 60 2.67 5.97 12.66
N VAL A 61 3.18 6.64 13.70
CA VAL A 61 4.60 6.62 14.03
C VAL A 61 4.79 5.75 15.25
N ASP A 62 5.56 4.68 15.10
CA ASP A 62 5.72 3.64 16.12
C ASP A 62 6.74 4.00 17.23
N ASP A 63 7.58 5.03 17.00
CA ASP A 63 8.46 5.65 17.99
C ASP A 63 8.72 7.14 17.70
N PRO A 64 8.23 8.08 18.55
CA PRO A 64 8.47 9.51 18.40
C PRO A 64 9.78 10.02 19.05
N THR A 65 10.59 9.19 19.73
CA THR A 65 11.72 9.68 20.54
C THR A 65 12.99 8.80 20.50
N GLY A 66 13.89 9.09 19.55
CA GLY A 66 15.33 8.96 19.77
C GLY A 66 15.94 7.56 19.81
N SER A 67 15.28 6.53 19.29
CA SER A 67 15.85 5.20 19.23
C SER A 67 16.94 5.06 18.15
N VAL A 68 17.99 4.36 18.56
CA VAL A 68 19.19 3.91 17.83
C VAL A 68 18.78 3.13 16.57
N PRO A 69 19.56 3.10 15.46
CA PRO A 69 19.21 2.34 14.26
C PRO A 69 18.84 0.90 14.64
N VAL A 70 17.54 0.59 14.54
CA VAL A 70 17.05 -0.69 14.99
C VAL A 70 17.32 -1.68 13.87
N VAL A 71 18.04 -2.76 14.19
CA VAL A 71 18.10 -3.97 13.34
C VAL A 71 16.72 -4.65 13.16
N GLU A 72 15.66 -4.02 13.66
CA GLU A 72 14.32 -4.54 13.67
C GLU A 72 13.54 -4.01 12.46
N LEU A 73 13.43 -4.85 11.45
CA LEU A 73 12.63 -4.64 10.24
C LEU A 73 11.29 -5.36 10.37
N THR A 74 10.69 -5.27 11.57
CA THR A 74 9.45 -5.97 11.87
C THR A 74 8.30 -5.32 11.12
N ASP A 75 7.46 -6.15 10.51
CA ASP A 75 6.22 -5.69 9.93
C ASP A 75 5.14 -5.50 11.00
N ASP A 76 4.80 -4.24 11.28
CA ASP A 76 3.77 -3.86 12.26
C ASP A 76 2.32 -4.11 11.84
N PHE A 77 2.06 -4.46 10.58
CA PHE A 77 0.72 -4.92 10.18
C PHE A 77 0.48 -6.37 10.63
N ILE A 78 1.50 -7.24 10.51
CA ILE A 78 1.45 -8.61 11.02
C ILE A 78 1.69 -8.67 12.54
N SER A 79 2.64 -7.88 13.04
CA SER A 79 2.93 -7.81 14.47
C SER A 79 1.79 -7.12 15.22
N THR A 80 1.29 -7.75 16.28
CA THR A 80 0.20 -7.19 17.10
C THR A 80 0.66 -6.09 18.06
N ARG A 81 1.94 -5.66 17.98
CA ARG A 81 2.58 -4.75 18.93
C ARG A 81 1.81 -3.44 19.13
N TYR A 82 1.32 -2.85 18.04
CA TYR A 82 0.65 -1.54 18.07
C TYR A 82 -0.86 -1.62 17.88
N HIS A 83 -1.44 -2.82 17.77
CA HIS A 83 -2.87 -2.98 17.45
C HIS A 83 -3.80 -2.54 18.59
N GLY A 84 -3.26 -2.37 19.79
CA GLY A 84 -3.97 -1.78 20.93
C GLY A 84 -3.88 -0.24 21.03
N ASP A 85 -3.06 0.41 20.20
CA ASP A 85 -2.92 1.87 20.23
C ASP A 85 -4.16 2.55 19.64
N SER A 86 -4.66 3.57 20.33
CA SER A 86 -5.81 4.38 19.87
C SER A 86 -5.60 5.06 18.51
N LYS A 87 -4.35 5.28 18.09
CA LYS A 87 -3.95 5.89 16.82
C LYS A 87 -3.64 4.84 15.75
N TRP A 88 -3.77 3.55 16.06
CA TRP A 88 -3.50 2.49 15.11
C TRP A 88 -4.39 2.62 13.88
N LEU A 89 -3.87 2.13 12.74
CA LEU A 89 -4.42 2.43 11.42
C LEU A 89 -5.51 1.45 10.96
N VAL A 90 -5.58 0.26 11.57
CA VAL A 90 -6.53 -0.79 11.22
C VAL A 90 -7.35 -1.25 12.43
N LYS A 91 -8.59 -1.66 12.19
CA LYS A 91 -9.43 -2.21 13.27
C LYS A 91 -9.09 -3.68 13.45
N LYS A 92 -9.30 -4.19 14.66
CA LYS A 92 -9.29 -5.64 14.89
C LYS A 92 -10.28 -6.32 13.94
N GLY A 93 -9.82 -7.35 13.23
CA GLY A 93 -10.62 -8.09 12.26
C GLY A 93 -10.65 -7.48 10.85
N THR A 94 -9.91 -6.40 10.58
CA THR A 94 -9.62 -5.97 9.21
C THR A 94 -8.92 -7.11 8.46
N GLY A 95 -9.43 -7.49 7.29
CA GLY A 95 -8.71 -8.39 6.38
C GLY A 95 -7.43 -7.72 5.93
N ASP A 96 -6.31 -8.42 6.10
CA ASP A 96 -4.97 -7.95 5.81
C ASP A 96 -4.23 -9.00 5.00
N THR A 97 -3.95 -8.66 3.75
CA THR A 97 -3.27 -9.52 2.79
C THR A 97 -1.89 -8.94 2.51
N PHE A 98 -0.85 -9.62 2.99
CA PHE A 98 0.52 -9.32 2.61
C PHE A 98 0.70 -9.37 1.08
N LEU A 99 1.33 -8.34 0.51
CA LEU A 99 1.60 -8.25 -0.92
C LEU A 99 3.05 -8.57 -1.24
N ALA A 100 3.99 -7.80 -0.66
CA ALA A 100 5.42 -7.97 -0.91
C ALA A 100 6.26 -7.13 0.05
N ASP A 101 7.51 -7.56 0.18
CA ASP A 101 8.61 -6.79 0.78
C ASP A 101 9.54 -6.26 -0.31
N LYS A 102 10.02 -5.04 -0.11
CA LYS A 102 11.00 -4.44 -0.99
C LYS A 102 12.04 -3.64 -0.23
N SER A 103 13.30 -4.00 -0.39
CA SER A 103 14.45 -3.18 0.03
C SER A 103 14.98 -2.34 -1.12
N PHE A 104 15.57 -1.20 -0.76
CA PHE A 104 16.20 -0.27 -1.68
C PHE A 104 17.64 0.01 -1.25
N THR A 105 18.31 0.85 -2.03
CA THR A 105 19.61 1.43 -1.66
C THR A 105 19.42 2.92 -1.42
N THR A 106 20.49 3.64 -1.07
CA THR A 106 20.49 5.11 -1.01
C THR A 106 20.30 5.78 -2.37
N THR A 107 20.38 5.03 -3.47
CA THR A 107 20.07 5.54 -4.82
C THR A 107 18.57 5.48 -5.06
N SER A 108 17.95 6.64 -5.27
CA SER A 108 16.51 6.74 -5.53
C SER A 108 16.12 6.08 -6.84
N VAL A 109 15.01 5.35 -6.82
CA VAL A 109 14.43 4.69 -7.99
C VAL A 109 12.92 4.92 -8.05
N ASN A 110 12.33 4.73 -9.23
CA ASN A 110 10.89 4.52 -9.34
C ASN A 110 10.59 3.03 -9.19
N TYR A 111 9.60 2.68 -8.38
CA TYR A 111 9.20 1.29 -8.14
C TYR A 111 7.72 1.12 -8.36
N THR A 112 7.35 0.18 -9.22
CA THR A 112 5.95 -0.15 -9.50
C THR A 112 5.64 -1.56 -9.03
N TYR A 113 4.66 -1.68 -8.13
CA TYR A 113 4.03 -2.94 -7.77
C TYR A 113 2.79 -3.15 -8.64
N ASN A 114 2.73 -4.27 -9.34
CA ASN A 114 1.58 -4.65 -10.16
C ASN A 114 0.75 -5.68 -9.41
N PHE A 115 -0.54 -5.41 -9.26
CA PHE A 115 -1.45 -6.33 -8.59
C PHE A 115 -1.78 -7.51 -9.49
N THR A 116 -1.85 -8.70 -8.90
CA THR A 116 -2.38 -9.88 -9.57
C THR A 116 -3.91 -9.85 -9.60
N ALA A 117 -4.52 -10.55 -10.55
CA ALA A 117 -5.98 -10.63 -10.64
C ALA A 117 -6.61 -11.19 -9.34
N SER A 118 -5.96 -12.15 -8.67
CA SER A 118 -6.45 -12.72 -7.41
C SER A 118 -6.41 -11.71 -6.26
N GLN A 119 -5.39 -10.86 -6.19
CA GLN A 119 -5.30 -9.77 -5.21
C GLN A 119 -6.38 -8.70 -5.43
N LEU A 120 -6.84 -8.49 -6.66
CA LEU A 120 -7.89 -7.52 -6.97
C LEU A 120 -9.31 -8.06 -6.76
N GLN A 121 -9.46 -9.38 -6.67
CA GLN A 121 -10.72 -10.06 -6.43
C GLN A 121 -11.05 -10.22 -4.94
N THR A 122 -10.10 -9.93 -4.04
CA THR A 122 -10.21 -10.22 -2.60
C THR A 122 -10.60 -9.03 -1.73
N GLY A 123 -10.44 -7.79 -2.17
CA GLY A 123 -10.77 -6.64 -1.32
C GLY A 123 -10.10 -5.34 -1.74
N LEU A 124 -10.47 -4.26 -1.06
CA LEU A 124 -10.08 -2.87 -1.30
C LEU A 124 -8.56 -2.66 -1.24
N VAL A 125 -7.99 -1.87 -2.16
CA VAL A 125 -6.53 -1.61 -2.26
C VAL A 125 -6.01 -0.58 -1.24
N ILE A 126 -5.10 -0.98 -0.34
CA ILE A 126 -4.38 -0.11 0.62
C ILE A 126 -2.87 -0.34 0.49
N LEU A 127 -2.04 0.71 0.59
CA LEU A 127 -0.56 0.64 0.41
C LEU A 127 0.16 1.69 1.31
N ARG A 128 1.44 1.45 1.70
CA ARG A 128 2.30 2.28 2.61
C ARG A 128 3.17 3.31 1.85
N ARG A 129 3.76 4.35 2.50
CA ARG A 129 4.77 5.26 1.86
C ARG A 129 5.62 6.16 2.76
N THR A 130 6.79 6.49 2.21
CA THR A 130 7.54 7.77 2.29
C THR A 130 7.88 8.24 0.84
N ALA A 131 7.84 9.55 0.52
CA ALA A 131 7.97 10.24 -0.82
C ALA A 131 6.67 10.82 -1.45
N THR A 132 6.76 11.69 -2.49
CA THR A 132 5.73 12.56 -3.15
C THR A 132 4.65 11.91 -4.04
N LEU A 133 3.33 12.10 -3.79
CA LEU A 133 2.12 11.39 -4.37
C LEU A 133 2.33 10.33 -5.50
N PRO A 134 1.94 9.05 -5.30
CA PRO A 134 1.99 8.06 -6.37
C PRO A 134 0.77 8.27 -7.29
N SER A 135 0.95 8.10 -8.60
CA SER A 135 -0.19 8.06 -9.53
C SER A 135 -0.75 6.64 -9.56
N VAL A 136 -2.05 6.49 -9.23
CA VAL A 136 -2.79 5.25 -9.48
C VAL A 136 -3.44 5.37 -10.86
N SER A 137 -3.13 4.42 -11.74
CA SER A 137 -3.77 4.32 -13.05
C SER A 137 -4.65 3.08 -13.06
N ILE A 138 -5.96 3.28 -13.24
CA ILE A 138 -6.93 2.21 -13.46
C ILE A 138 -7.29 2.27 -14.95
N PRO A 139 -6.86 1.30 -15.79
CA PRO A 139 -7.34 1.26 -17.17
C PRO A 139 -8.82 0.85 -17.19
N THR A 140 -9.66 1.70 -17.78
CA THR A 140 -11.07 1.40 -18.02
C THR A 140 -11.17 0.32 -19.09
N ALA A 141 -11.83 -0.80 -18.80
CA ALA A 141 -12.14 -1.81 -19.80
C ALA A 141 -13.16 -1.22 -20.80
N THR A 142 -12.79 -1.10 -22.07
CA THR A 142 -13.73 -0.81 -23.14
C THR A 142 -14.67 -2.01 -23.33
N SER A 143 -15.97 -1.79 -23.15
CA SER A 143 -16.99 -2.79 -23.42
C SER A 143 -17.00 -3.15 -24.91
N SER A 144 -16.64 -4.38 -25.27
CA SER A 144 -16.84 -4.91 -26.61
C SER A 144 -18.30 -5.34 -26.78
N THR A 145 -19.10 -4.53 -27.47
CA THR A 145 -20.41 -4.96 -27.97
C THR A 145 -20.21 -5.78 -29.24
N THR A 146 -20.25 -7.12 -29.13
CA THR A 146 -20.50 -7.98 -30.28
C THR A 146 -21.96 -7.80 -30.72
N ALA A 147 -22.15 -7.08 -31.83
CA ALA A 147 -23.42 -7.09 -32.54
C ALA A 147 -23.56 -8.45 -33.24
N SER A 148 -24.45 -9.30 -32.72
CA SER A 148 -24.94 -10.47 -33.44
C SER A 148 -25.97 -10.00 -34.45
N SER A 149 -25.63 -10.02 -35.74
CA SER A 149 -26.60 -10.02 -36.82
C SER A 149 -27.09 -11.46 -37.03
N SER A 150 -28.34 -11.73 -36.64
CA SER A 150 -29.11 -12.90 -37.05
C SER A 150 -29.91 -12.58 -38.32
N PRO A 151 -30.32 -13.60 -39.11
CA PRO A 151 -30.15 -13.69 -40.57
C PRO A 151 -31.05 -12.78 -41.41
#